data_AF-A0A4V2YAR6-F1
#
_entry.id   AF-A0A4V2YAR6-F1
#
_cell.length_a   1.000
_cell.length_b   1.000
_cell.length_c   1.000
_cell.angle_alpha   90.00
_cell.angle_beta   90.00
_cell.angle_gamma   90.00
#
_symmetry.space_group_name_H-M   'P 1'
#
loop_
_entity.id
_entity.type
_entity.pdbx_description
1 polymer ?
#
loop_
_entity_poly.entity_id
_entity_poly.type
_entity_poly.pdbx_seq_one_letter_code
_entity_poly.pdbx_strand_id
1 'polypeptide(L)'
;MHSVVDGATPALTRRVRTAHRLTAAARRRTAEDGLSGFTVDEVCDEAGISRRTFFNYFASKEDAVLGFTTLWDQHEIEERFTSGGDPDEPGVSASLLDDYAALLVDRWTEVGLTPEHVADLVAAMDREPRLLSRVIEHVQTRERADVELVRVREGLPEGDLRASVAVQVVCALAGACMGQFLEPANSEPLKTLMQRRLVAAREVFAATLTGGTR
;
A
#
# COMPACT_ATOMS: atom_id res chain seq x y z
N MET A 1 -6.68 -10.83 -12.45
CA MET A 1 -5.54 -9.91 -12.30
C MET A 1 -5.66 -8.91 -13.43
N HIS A 2 -6.28 -7.76 -13.19
CA HIS A 2 -6.29 -6.64 -14.14
C HIS A 2 -5.42 -5.59 -13.49
N SER A 3 -4.25 -5.40 -14.08
CA SER A 3 -3.30 -4.40 -13.61
C SER A 3 -3.86 -3.04 -14.00
N VAL A 4 -3.71 -2.01 -13.16
CA VAL A 4 -4.05 -0.60 -13.51
C VAL A 4 -3.37 -0.17 -14.82
N VAL A 5 -2.37 -0.93 -15.27
CA VAL A 5 -1.64 -0.72 -16.53
C VAL A 5 -2.46 -1.08 -17.78
N ASP A 6 -3.55 -1.85 -17.70
CA ASP A 6 -4.29 -2.32 -18.89
C ASP A 6 -5.07 -1.20 -19.62
N GLY A 7 -5.23 -0.03 -18.99
CA GLY A 7 -5.75 1.21 -19.61
C GLY A 7 -4.78 2.40 -19.57
N ALA A 8 -3.57 2.22 -19.04
CA ALA A 8 -2.65 3.31 -18.76
C ALA A 8 -1.97 3.85 -20.01
N THR A 9 -1.75 5.17 -20.06
CA THR A 9 -1.00 5.79 -21.16
C THR A 9 0.44 5.26 -21.21
N PRO A 10 1.08 5.18 -22.40
CA PRO A 10 2.47 4.72 -22.53
C PRO A 10 3.47 5.48 -21.64
N ALA A 11 3.16 6.72 -21.27
CA ALA A 11 3.98 7.52 -20.35
C ALA A 11 3.87 7.02 -18.90
N LEU A 12 2.67 6.68 -18.42
CA LEU A 12 2.45 6.10 -17.10
C LEU A 12 3.12 4.74 -16.97
N THR A 13 2.97 3.86 -17.96
CA THR A 13 3.65 2.56 -17.98
C THR A 13 5.18 2.69 -17.89
N ARG A 14 5.77 3.67 -18.60
CA ARG A 14 7.21 3.95 -18.54
C ARG A 14 7.64 4.45 -17.16
N ARG A 15 6.84 5.32 -16.53
CA ARG A 15 7.12 5.81 -15.18
C ARG A 15 7.08 4.68 -14.16
N VAL A 16 6.02 3.89 -14.14
CA VAL A 16 5.88 2.73 -13.24
C VAL A 16 7.05 1.77 -13.38
N ARG A 17 7.41 1.39 -14.61
CA ARG A 17 8.57 0.52 -14.87
C ARG A 17 9.90 1.14 -14.38
N THR A 18 10.06 2.45 -14.50
CA THR A 18 11.26 3.14 -14.00
C THR A 18 11.32 3.11 -12.48
N ALA A 19 10.19 3.40 -11.80
CA ALA A 19 10.08 3.31 -10.36
C ALA A 19 10.43 1.90 -9.85
N HIS A 20 9.87 0.85 -10.44
CA HIS A 20 10.17 -0.53 -10.07
C HIS A 20 11.65 -0.88 -10.24
N ARG A 21 12.30 -0.46 -11.33
CA ARG A 21 13.73 -0.70 -11.54
C ARG A 21 14.59 -0.02 -10.48
N LEU A 22 14.26 1.23 -10.12
CA LEU A 22 14.97 1.97 -9.08
C LEU A 22 14.77 1.32 -7.70
N THR A 23 13.54 0.90 -7.39
CA THR A 23 13.22 0.21 -6.15
C THR A 23 13.94 -1.13 -6.03
N ALA A 24 13.97 -1.92 -7.11
CA ALA A 24 14.70 -3.18 -7.14
C ALA A 24 16.21 -2.98 -6.90
N ALA A 25 16.82 -1.98 -7.57
CA ALA A 25 18.22 -1.63 -7.36
C ALA A 25 18.49 -1.17 -5.93
N ALA A 26 17.64 -0.29 -5.38
CA ALA A 26 17.77 0.21 -4.01
C ALA A 26 17.62 -0.91 -2.97
N ARG A 27 16.66 -1.85 -3.15
CA ARG A 27 16.47 -3.02 -2.28
C ARG A 27 17.71 -3.92 -2.28
N ARG A 28 18.20 -4.33 -3.46
CA ARG A 28 19.43 -5.14 -3.57
C ARG A 28 20.63 -4.48 -2.90
N ARG A 29 20.93 -3.23 -3.24
CA ARG A 29 22.05 -2.48 -2.65
C ARG A 29 21.92 -2.35 -1.14
N THR A 30 20.70 -2.14 -0.64
CA THR A 30 20.45 -2.08 0.80
C THR A 30 20.65 -3.44 1.46
N ALA A 31 20.22 -4.53 0.84
CA ALA A 31 20.44 -5.88 1.36
C ALA A 31 21.95 -6.24 1.40
N GLU A 32 22.69 -5.90 0.35
CA GLU A 32 24.12 -6.21 0.18
C GLU A 32 25.02 -5.32 1.07
N ASP A 33 24.83 -4.00 0.97
CA ASP A 33 25.77 -2.99 1.49
C ASP A 33 25.21 -2.19 2.67
N GLY A 34 23.89 -2.21 2.88
CA GLY A 34 23.19 -1.33 3.81
C GLY A 34 22.86 0.03 3.19
N LEU A 35 21.99 0.80 3.84
CA LEU A 35 21.54 2.10 3.31
C LEU A 35 22.68 3.10 3.17
N SER A 36 23.71 3.06 4.02
CA SER A 36 24.89 3.94 3.90
C SER A 36 25.93 3.44 2.90
N GLY A 37 25.81 2.19 2.43
CA GLY A 37 26.80 1.54 1.57
C GLY A 37 26.76 1.97 0.10
N PHE A 38 25.72 2.69 -0.31
CA PHE A 38 25.57 3.20 -1.67
C PHE A 38 25.01 4.64 -1.69
N THR A 39 25.22 5.29 -2.83
CA THR A 39 24.77 6.63 -3.15
C THR A 39 23.60 6.62 -4.15
N VAL A 40 22.81 7.69 -4.14
CA VAL A 40 21.74 7.86 -5.14
C VAL A 40 22.33 7.88 -6.56
N ASP A 41 23.53 8.40 -6.74
CA ASP A 41 24.17 8.50 -8.06
C ASP A 41 24.50 7.11 -8.61
N GLU A 42 24.99 6.17 -7.80
CA GLU A 42 25.25 4.79 -8.23
C GLU A 42 23.97 4.06 -8.67
N VAL A 43 22.84 4.30 -7.97
CA VAL A 43 21.53 3.76 -8.39
C VAL A 43 21.04 4.43 -9.68
N CYS A 44 21.28 5.73 -9.84
CA CYS A 44 20.94 6.47 -11.04
C CYS A 44 21.73 5.98 -12.26
N ASP A 45 23.02 5.71 -12.07
CA ASP A 45 23.92 5.18 -13.11
C ASP A 45 23.49 3.77 -13.55
N GLU A 46 23.14 2.89 -12.60
CA GLU A 46 22.60 1.55 -12.89
C GLU A 46 21.27 1.62 -13.66
N ALA A 47 20.42 2.58 -13.33
CA ALA A 47 19.11 2.76 -13.96
C ALA A 47 19.16 3.56 -15.28
N GLY A 48 20.25 4.27 -15.55
CA GLY A 48 20.40 5.16 -16.71
C GLY A 48 19.52 6.42 -16.61
N ILE A 49 19.38 6.99 -15.42
CA ILE A 49 18.58 8.20 -15.17
C ILE A 49 19.40 9.29 -14.46
N SER A 50 18.90 10.53 -14.45
CA SER A 50 19.55 11.60 -13.68
C SER A 50 19.16 11.56 -12.20
N ARG A 51 20.02 12.11 -11.34
CA ARG A 51 19.70 12.36 -9.91
C ARG A 51 18.43 13.17 -9.72
N ARG A 52 18.22 14.22 -10.53
CA ARG A 52 16.97 15.00 -10.53
C ARG A 52 15.77 14.10 -10.84
N THR A 53 15.92 13.19 -11.80
CA THR A 53 14.87 12.22 -12.13
C THR A 53 14.58 11.33 -10.93
N PHE A 54 15.59 10.77 -10.26
CA PHE A 54 15.39 9.95 -9.05
C PHE A 54 14.56 10.68 -8.00
N PHE A 55 14.91 11.93 -7.67
CA PHE A 55 14.15 12.70 -6.67
C PHE A 55 12.76 13.14 -7.13
N ASN A 56 12.45 13.03 -8.43
CA ASN A 56 11.07 13.15 -8.88
C ASN A 56 10.26 11.88 -8.55
N TYR A 57 10.90 10.72 -8.41
CA TYR A 57 10.26 9.45 -8.02
C TYR A 57 10.24 9.27 -6.50
N PHE A 58 11.33 9.53 -5.80
CA PHE A 58 11.45 9.22 -4.37
C PHE A 58 12.00 10.39 -3.59
N ALA A 59 11.41 10.68 -2.43
CA ALA A 59 11.90 11.76 -1.57
C ALA A 59 13.20 11.36 -0.84
N SER A 60 13.47 10.06 -0.66
CA SER A 60 14.62 9.54 0.08
C SER A 60 15.11 8.19 -0.45
N LYS A 61 16.24 7.71 0.05
CA LYS A 61 16.72 6.34 -0.25
C LYS A 61 15.81 5.30 0.39
N GLU A 62 15.36 5.57 1.61
CA GLU A 62 14.39 4.75 2.33
C GLU A 62 13.10 4.57 1.52
N ASP A 63 12.59 5.65 0.94
CA ASP A 63 11.41 5.61 0.09
C ASP A 63 11.65 4.80 -1.19
N ALA A 64 12.84 4.90 -1.78
CA ALA A 64 13.20 4.08 -2.94
C ALA A 64 13.22 2.58 -2.60
N VAL A 65 13.78 2.20 -1.44
CA VAL A 65 13.79 0.80 -0.96
C VAL A 65 12.37 0.29 -0.71
N LEU A 66 11.54 1.10 -0.05
CA LEU A 66 10.16 0.74 0.29
C LEU A 66 9.21 0.83 -0.90
N GLY A 67 9.62 1.49 -1.98
CA GLY A 67 8.78 1.75 -3.14
C GLY A 67 7.79 2.90 -2.94
N PHE A 68 7.96 3.73 -1.90
CA PHE A 68 7.07 4.85 -1.60
C PHE A 68 7.33 6.03 -2.54
N THR A 69 6.80 5.96 -3.77
CA THR A 69 7.00 7.01 -4.78
C THR A 69 6.13 8.24 -4.52
N THR A 70 6.63 9.39 -4.96
CA THR A 70 5.93 10.68 -4.98
C THR A 70 5.14 10.92 -6.27
N LEU A 71 5.31 10.07 -7.29
CA LEU A 71 4.67 10.23 -8.59
C LEU A 71 3.28 9.62 -8.72
N TRP A 72 2.85 8.79 -7.77
CA TRP A 72 1.49 8.29 -7.79
C TRP A 72 0.57 9.39 -7.31
N ASP A 73 0.09 10.14 -8.28
CA ASP A 73 -1.25 10.67 -8.18
C ASP A 73 -2.18 9.45 -8.15
N GLN A 74 -2.56 9.02 -6.95
CA GLN A 74 -3.48 7.88 -6.74
C GLN A 74 -4.91 8.25 -7.15
N HIS A 75 -5.09 9.39 -7.84
CA HIS A 75 -6.37 9.95 -8.21
C HIS A 75 -7.29 8.91 -8.84
N GLU A 76 -6.84 8.12 -9.82
CA GLU A 76 -7.70 7.11 -10.45
C GLU A 76 -8.16 6.01 -9.47
N ILE A 77 -7.27 5.56 -8.59
CA ILE A 77 -7.57 4.51 -7.60
C ILE A 77 -8.49 5.05 -6.50
N GLU A 78 -8.22 6.27 -6.04
CA GLU A 78 -9.00 7.00 -5.05
C GLU A 78 -10.37 7.41 -5.62
N GLU A 79 -10.45 7.88 -6.87
CA GLU A 79 -11.69 8.16 -7.60
C GLU A 79 -12.55 6.91 -7.71
N ARG A 80 -11.96 5.78 -8.10
CA ARG A 80 -12.68 4.50 -8.16
C ARG A 80 -13.19 4.07 -6.79
N PHE A 81 -12.42 4.31 -5.73
CA PHE A 81 -12.88 4.06 -4.36
C PHE A 81 -14.06 4.98 -3.99
N THR A 82 -13.93 6.30 -4.22
CA THR A 82 -14.95 7.29 -3.87
C THR A 82 -16.24 7.14 -4.68
N SER A 83 -16.16 6.70 -5.93
CA SER A 83 -17.34 6.46 -6.78
C SER A 83 -18.13 5.20 -6.42
N GLY A 84 -17.61 4.36 -5.52
CA GLY A 84 -18.33 3.20 -4.97
C GLY A 84 -19.29 3.53 -3.82
N GLY A 85 -19.28 4.76 -3.30
CA GLY A 85 -20.22 5.26 -2.29
C GLY A 85 -21.31 6.15 -2.88
N ASP A 86 -22.29 6.50 -2.06
CA ASP A 86 -23.32 7.49 -2.39
C ASP A 86 -23.30 8.62 -1.35
N PRO A 87 -22.74 9.79 -1.67
CA PRO A 87 -22.72 10.93 -0.76
C PRO A 87 -24.12 11.45 -0.40
N ASP A 88 -25.12 11.20 -1.24
CA ASP A 88 -26.50 11.64 -1.05
C ASP A 88 -27.31 10.67 -0.15
N GLU A 89 -26.76 9.50 0.16
CA GLU A 89 -27.29 8.54 1.15
C GLU A 89 -26.31 8.34 2.33
N PRO A 90 -26.22 9.30 3.28
CA PRO A 90 -25.24 9.24 4.36
C PRO A 90 -25.35 7.97 5.21
N GLY A 91 -24.26 7.21 5.30
CA GLY A 91 -24.25 5.95 6.02
C GLY A 91 -23.06 5.08 5.63
N VAL A 92 -22.83 4.00 6.40
CA VAL A 92 -21.81 3.02 6.05
C VAL A 92 -22.41 2.00 5.08
N SER A 93 -22.02 2.12 3.81
CA SER A 93 -22.33 1.21 2.71
C SER A 93 -21.80 -0.20 2.96
N ALA A 94 -22.53 -1.19 2.43
CA ALA A 94 -22.15 -2.60 2.57
C ALA A 94 -20.82 -2.95 1.87
N SER A 95 -20.45 -2.18 0.84
CA SER A 95 -19.24 -2.36 0.04
C SER A 95 -18.00 -1.70 0.65
N LEU A 96 -18.14 -0.79 1.62
CA LEU A 96 -17.03 0.04 2.12
C LEU A 96 -15.77 -0.75 2.47
N LEU A 97 -15.90 -1.82 3.26
CA LEU A 97 -14.75 -2.58 3.71
C LEU A 97 -14.08 -3.36 2.57
N ASP A 98 -14.86 -3.86 1.60
CA ASP A 98 -14.31 -4.60 0.46
C ASP A 98 -13.62 -3.65 -0.52
N ASP A 99 -14.24 -2.49 -0.79
CA ASP A 99 -13.68 -1.47 -1.69
C ASP A 99 -12.42 -0.83 -1.09
N TYR A 100 -12.41 -0.56 0.21
CA TYR A 100 -11.23 -0.03 0.90
C TYR A 100 -10.10 -1.06 0.94
N ALA A 101 -10.41 -2.34 1.18
CA ALA A 101 -9.40 -3.39 1.11
C ALA A 101 -8.85 -3.58 -0.32
N ALA A 102 -9.69 -3.45 -1.35
CA ALA A 102 -9.26 -3.46 -2.74
C ALA A 102 -8.34 -2.28 -3.05
N LEU A 103 -8.66 -1.08 -2.56
CA LEU A 103 -7.78 0.10 -2.65
C LEU A 103 -6.40 -0.20 -2.06
N LEU A 104 -6.31 -0.78 -0.86
CA LEU A 104 -5.01 -1.12 -0.24
C LEU A 104 -4.23 -2.16 -1.04
N VAL A 105 -4.90 -3.20 -1.57
CA VAL A 105 -4.26 -4.24 -2.38
C VAL A 105 -3.70 -3.66 -3.69
N ASP A 106 -4.43 -2.75 -4.32
CA ASP A 106 -3.97 -2.11 -5.55
C ASP A 106 -2.77 -1.21 -5.28
N ARG A 107 -2.81 -0.40 -4.20
CA ARG A 107 -1.67 0.40 -3.74
C ARG A 107 -0.42 -0.45 -3.48
N TRP A 108 -0.57 -1.65 -2.91
CA TRP A 108 0.57 -2.56 -2.71
C TRP A 108 1.11 -3.16 -4.00
N THR A 109 0.25 -3.43 -4.96
CA THR A 109 0.68 -3.94 -6.27
C THR A 109 1.54 -2.90 -6.98
N GLU A 110 1.21 -1.61 -6.82
CA GLU A 110 1.96 -0.51 -7.42
C GLU A 110 3.36 -0.30 -6.82
N VAL A 111 3.57 -0.59 -5.52
CA VAL A 111 4.92 -0.52 -4.90
C VAL A 111 5.89 -1.63 -5.32
N GLY A 112 5.48 -2.50 -6.24
CA GLY A 112 6.37 -3.53 -6.80
C GLY A 112 6.72 -4.60 -5.78
N LEU A 113 5.76 -4.95 -4.92
CA LEU A 113 5.84 -6.13 -4.06
C LEU A 113 5.57 -7.38 -4.89
N THR A 114 6.50 -7.69 -5.80
CA THR A 114 6.47 -8.94 -6.58
C THR A 114 7.32 -10.00 -5.88
N PRO A 115 6.99 -11.30 -6.02
CA PRO A 115 7.75 -12.38 -5.37
C PRO A 115 9.27 -12.29 -5.60
N GLU A 116 9.68 -11.80 -6.77
CA GLU A 116 11.09 -11.65 -7.15
C GLU A 116 11.84 -10.62 -6.29
N HIS A 117 11.16 -9.59 -5.77
CA HIS A 117 11.79 -8.50 -5.01
C HIS A 117 11.45 -8.52 -3.52
N VAL A 118 10.58 -9.43 -3.07
CA VAL A 118 10.22 -9.59 -1.65
C VAL A 118 11.44 -10.03 -0.84
N ALA A 119 12.25 -10.96 -1.36
CA ALA A 119 13.45 -11.44 -0.68
C ALA A 119 14.45 -10.31 -0.39
N ASP A 120 14.72 -9.46 -1.39
CA ASP A 120 15.62 -8.30 -1.22
C ASP A 120 15.04 -7.26 -0.26
N LEU A 121 13.71 -7.06 -0.27
CA LEU A 121 13.06 -6.17 0.69
C LEU A 121 13.18 -6.68 2.13
N VAL A 122 12.92 -7.97 2.36
CA VAL A 122 13.07 -8.60 3.67
C VAL A 122 14.52 -8.49 4.15
N ALA A 123 15.49 -8.86 3.30
CA ALA A 123 16.90 -8.74 3.63
C ALA A 123 17.34 -7.30 3.91
N ALA A 124 16.81 -6.32 3.16
CA ALA A 124 17.06 -4.91 3.41
C ALA A 124 16.48 -4.45 4.76
N MET A 125 15.26 -4.88 5.11
CA MET A 125 14.61 -4.55 6.39
C MET A 125 15.32 -5.20 7.58
N ASP A 126 15.78 -6.44 7.44
CA ASP A 126 16.58 -7.13 8.45
C ASP A 126 17.92 -6.42 8.70
N ARG A 127 18.56 -5.94 7.64
CA ARG A 127 19.83 -5.22 7.73
C ARG A 127 19.66 -3.78 8.26
N GLU A 128 18.57 -3.12 7.90
CA GLU A 128 18.29 -1.72 8.25
C GLU A 128 16.94 -1.59 8.99
N PRO A 129 16.88 -1.93 10.29
CA PRO A 129 15.63 -1.89 11.07
C PRO A 129 14.91 -0.54 11.09
N ARG A 130 15.63 0.56 10.85
CA ARG A 130 15.04 1.91 10.72
C ARG A 130 14.04 2.03 9.56
N LEU A 131 14.11 1.15 8.57
CA LEU A 131 13.10 1.06 7.51
C LEU A 131 11.71 0.75 8.09
N LEU A 132 11.63 0.00 9.20
CA LEU A 132 10.36 -0.26 9.89
C LEU A 132 9.73 1.03 10.42
N SER A 133 10.54 1.93 11.01
CA SER A 133 10.04 3.23 11.47
C SER A 133 9.47 4.06 10.32
N ARG A 134 10.14 4.03 9.16
CA ARG A 134 9.67 4.70 7.94
C ARG A 134 8.37 4.09 7.42
N VAL A 135 8.22 2.76 7.46
CA VAL A 135 6.95 2.07 7.13
C VAL A 135 5.83 2.51 8.06
N ILE A 136 6.06 2.52 9.38
CA ILE A 136 5.05 2.93 10.36
C ILE A 136 4.61 4.38 10.12
N GLU A 137 5.55 5.29 9.90
CA GLU A 137 5.25 6.70 9.60
C GLU A 137 4.41 6.84 8.32
N HIS A 138 4.77 6.10 7.27
CA HIS A 138 4.03 6.10 6.01
C HIS A 138 2.59 5.59 6.20
N VAL A 139 2.43 4.45 6.89
CA VAL A 139 1.12 3.85 7.18
C VAL A 139 0.27 4.82 7.99
N GLN A 140 0.78 5.39 9.09
CA GLN A 140 0.03 6.34 9.92
C GLN A 140 -0.36 7.62 9.18
N THR A 141 0.48 8.08 8.25
CA THR A 141 0.19 9.26 7.43
C THR A 141 -0.90 8.96 6.41
N ARG A 142 -0.85 7.78 5.77
CA ARG A 142 -1.87 7.32 4.82
C ARG A 142 -3.20 7.01 5.51
N GLU A 143 -3.19 6.32 6.64
CA GLU A 143 -4.40 6.03 7.42
C GLU A 143 -5.16 7.31 7.77
N ARG A 144 -4.48 8.35 8.23
CA ARG A 144 -5.12 9.64 8.52
C ARG A 144 -5.77 10.28 7.29
N ALA A 145 -5.12 10.18 6.12
CA ALA A 145 -5.68 10.67 4.87
C ALA A 145 -6.88 9.81 4.41
N ASP A 146 -6.81 8.49 4.59
CA ASP A 146 -7.87 7.56 4.20
C ASP A 146 -9.14 7.72 5.05
N VAL A 147 -9.03 8.17 6.31
CA VAL A 147 -10.21 8.52 7.12
C VAL A 147 -11.05 9.59 6.45
N GLU A 148 -10.40 10.62 5.88
CA GLU A 148 -11.10 11.67 5.14
C GLU A 148 -11.70 11.13 3.84
N LEU A 149 -10.98 10.26 3.14
CA LEU A 149 -11.46 9.61 1.92
C LEU A 149 -12.73 8.79 2.16
N VAL A 150 -12.75 7.99 3.24
CA VAL A 150 -13.93 7.23 3.69
C VAL A 150 -15.06 8.17 4.09
N ARG A 151 -14.74 9.22 4.87
CA ARG A 151 -15.75 10.19 5.32
C ARG A 151 -16.47 10.84 4.15
N VAL A 152 -15.72 11.28 3.13
CA VAL A 152 -16.27 11.90 1.92
C VAL A 152 -17.10 10.88 1.11
N ARG A 153 -16.57 9.66 0.90
CA ARG A 153 -17.27 8.59 0.16
C ARG A 153 -18.65 8.26 0.76
N GLU A 154 -18.73 8.24 2.09
CA GLU A 154 -19.93 7.82 2.84
C GLU A 154 -20.85 8.97 3.27
N GLY A 155 -20.53 10.22 2.88
CA GLY A 155 -21.30 11.40 3.30
C GLY A 155 -21.31 11.64 4.82
N LEU A 156 -20.27 11.19 5.54
CA LEU A 156 -20.25 11.21 7.00
C LEU A 156 -19.87 12.61 7.56
N PRO A 157 -20.40 13.00 8.73
CA PRO A 157 -19.98 14.21 9.42
C PRO A 157 -18.49 14.19 9.79
N GLU A 158 -17.89 15.38 9.92
CA GLU A 158 -16.53 15.52 10.46
C GLU A 158 -16.45 14.90 11.87
N GLY A 159 -15.40 14.10 12.11
CA GLY A 159 -15.20 13.40 13.38
C GLY A 159 -16.07 12.16 13.60
N ASP A 160 -16.86 11.71 12.62
CA ASP A 160 -17.62 10.46 12.74
C ASP A 160 -16.67 9.26 12.88
N LEU A 161 -16.79 8.56 14.02
CA LEU A 161 -15.91 7.45 14.35
C LEU A 161 -16.00 6.30 13.35
N ARG A 162 -17.12 6.13 12.64
CA ARG A 162 -17.32 5.03 11.69
C ARG A 162 -16.27 5.05 10.57
N ALA A 163 -15.89 6.24 10.08
CA ALA A 163 -14.84 6.38 9.09
C ALA A 163 -13.48 5.88 9.64
N SER A 164 -13.12 6.34 10.85
CA SER A 164 -11.86 5.95 11.48
C SER A 164 -11.79 4.46 11.82
N VAL A 165 -12.89 3.88 12.31
CA VAL A 165 -12.96 2.45 12.66
C VAL A 165 -12.88 1.58 11.41
N ALA A 166 -13.57 1.95 10.32
CA ALA A 166 -13.49 1.23 9.06
C ALA A 166 -12.03 1.16 8.55
N VAL A 167 -11.33 2.30 8.55
CA VAL A 167 -9.91 2.37 8.17
C VAL A 167 -9.05 1.50 9.08
N GLN A 168 -9.15 1.68 10.40
CA GLN A 168 -8.32 0.97 11.38
C GLN A 168 -8.50 -0.55 11.30
N VAL A 169 -9.73 -1.04 11.16
CA VAL A 169 -10.02 -2.48 11.06
C VAL A 169 -9.37 -3.04 9.80
N VAL A 170 -9.59 -2.42 8.64
CA VAL A 170 -9.04 -2.93 7.38
C VAL A 170 -7.51 -2.82 7.37
N CYS A 171 -6.93 -1.75 7.89
CA CYS A 171 -5.47 -1.60 8.00
C CYS A 171 -4.84 -2.64 8.95
N ALA A 172 -5.50 -3.01 10.05
CA ALA A 172 -5.03 -4.08 10.90
C ALA A 172 -5.01 -5.44 10.18
N LEU A 173 -6.07 -5.75 9.40
CA LEU A 173 -6.10 -6.94 8.55
C LEU A 173 -5.00 -6.87 7.48
N ALA A 174 -4.78 -5.68 6.91
CA ALA A 174 -3.78 -5.41 5.91
C ALA A 174 -2.35 -5.67 6.44
N GLY A 175 -2.03 -5.16 7.63
CA GLY A 175 -0.74 -5.42 8.28
C GLY A 175 -0.51 -6.91 8.51
N ALA A 176 -1.54 -7.65 8.93
CA ALA A 176 -1.45 -9.10 9.11
C ALA A 176 -1.29 -9.86 7.76
N CYS A 177 -1.90 -9.37 6.67
CA CYS A 177 -1.64 -9.88 5.33
C CYS A 177 -0.20 -9.63 4.91
N MET A 178 0.34 -8.45 5.16
CA MET A 178 1.71 -8.09 4.80
C MET A 178 2.73 -8.98 5.52
N GLY A 179 2.55 -9.20 6.83
CA GLY A 179 3.42 -10.09 7.60
C GLY A 179 3.51 -11.49 6.99
N GLN A 180 2.36 -12.08 6.63
CA GLN A 180 2.32 -13.39 5.97
C GLN A 180 2.86 -13.35 4.54
N PHE A 181 2.61 -12.27 3.80
CA PHE A 181 3.07 -12.14 2.42
C PHE A 181 4.59 -12.07 2.30
N LEU A 182 5.25 -11.46 3.29
CA LEU A 182 6.71 -11.34 3.36
C LEU A 182 7.40 -12.63 3.82
N GLU A 183 6.65 -13.66 4.25
CA GLU A 183 7.24 -14.95 4.62
C GLU A 183 7.84 -15.64 3.37
N PRO A 184 9.09 -16.14 3.43
CA PRO A 184 9.74 -16.77 2.28
C PRO A 184 8.98 -17.98 1.68
N ALA A 185 8.15 -18.65 2.49
CA ALA A 185 7.37 -19.80 2.07
C ALA A 185 6.01 -19.43 1.44
N ASN A 186 5.62 -18.16 1.46
CA ASN A 186 4.32 -17.74 0.96
C ASN A 186 4.29 -17.76 -0.57
N SER A 187 3.28 -18.43 -1.12
CA SER A 187 2.95 -18.41 -2.55
C SER A 187 1.59 -17.78 -2.83
N GLU A 188 0.87 -17.32 -1.79
CA GLU A 188 -0.46 -16.74 -1.95
C GLU A 188 -0.38 -15.25 -2.30
N PRO A 189 -1.19 -14.77 -3.27
CA PRO A 189 -1.31 -13.34 -3.56
C PRO A 189 -1.94 -12.56 -2.39
N LEU A 190 -1.50 -11.31 -2.17
CA LEU A 190 -2.06 -10.40 -1.16
C LEU A 190 -3.58 -10.29 -1.23
N LYS A 191 -4.14 -10.24 -2.44
CA LYS A 191 -5.60 -10.19 -2.66
C LYS A 191 -6.31 -11.38 -2.00
N THR A 192 -5.79 -12.59 -2.17
CA THR A 192 -6.37 -13.81 -1.61
C THR A 192 -6.29 -13.79 -0.07
N LEU A 193 -5.14 -13.39 0.46
CA LEU A 193 -4.94 -13.24 1.91
C LEU A 193 -5.93 -12.23 2.51
N MET A 194 -6.08 -11.07 1.86
CA MET A 194 -6.99 -10.01 2.29
C MET A 194 -8.45 -10.46 2.27
N GLN A 195 -8.89 -11.09 1.18
CA GLN A 195 -10.26 -11.59 1.04
C GLN A 195 -10.62 -12.61 2.14
N ARG A 196 -9.72 -13.57 2.43
CA ARG A 196 -9.93 -14.56 3.49
C ARG A 196 -10.05 -13.90 4.86
N ARG A 197 -9.20 -12.90 5.15
CA ARG A 197 -9.24 -12.17 6.42
C ARG A 197 -10.50 -11.32 6.57
N LEU A 198 -10.98 -10.68 5.51
CA LEU A 198 -12.24 -9.93 5.54
C LEU A 198 -13.45 -10.84 5.81
N VAL A 199 -13.51 -12.00 5.15
CA VAL A 199 -14.58 -12.99 5.41
C VAL A 199 -14.56 -13.43 6.87
N ALA A 200 -13.39 -13.81 7.39
CA ALA A 200 -13.25 -14.19 8.80
C ALA A 200 -13.62 -13.06 9.76
N ALA A 201 -13.23 -11.81 9.46
CA ALA A 201 -13.60 -10.66 10.28
C ALA A 201 -15.12 -10.46 10.33
N ARG A 202 -15.81 -10.57 9.18
CA ARG A 202 -17.29 -10.48 9.13
C ARG A 202 -17.95 -11.56 9.98
N GLU A 203 -17.46 -12.79 9.93
CA GLU A 203 -17.97 -13.90 10.76
C GLU A 203 -17.78 -13.63 12.26
N VAL A 204 -16.60 -13.15 12.65
CA VAL A 204 -16.29 -12.80 14.05
C VAL A 204 -17.19 -11.68 14.57
N PHE A 205 -17.37 -10.61 13.78
CA PHE A 205 -18.22 -9.48 14.18
C PHE A 205 -19.72 -9.86 14.19
N ALA A 206 -20.18 -10.70 13.25
CA ALA A 206 -21.58 -11.16 13.24
C ALA A 206 -21.90 -12.09 14.43
N ALA A 207 -20.98 -12.99 14.78
CA ALA A 207 -21.16 -13.91 15.91
C ALA A 207 -21.17 -13.19 17.27
N THR A 208 -20.42 -12.09 17.41
CA THR A 208 -20.32 -11.34 18.66
C THR A 208 -21.50 -10.39 18.88
N LEU A 209 -22.07 -9.82 17.81
CA LEU A 209 -23.24 -8.92 17.89
C LEU A 209 -24.56 -9.64 18.17
N THR A 210 -24.64 -10.95 17.94
CA THR A 210 -25.83 -11.77 18.27
C THR A 210 -25.84 -12.29 19.71
N GLY A 211 -24.71 -12.19 20.44
CA GLY A 211 -24.59 -12.58 21.85
C GLY A 211 -24.84 -11.45 22.86
N GLY A 212 -25.04 -10.22 22.41
CA GLY A 212 -25.15 -9.02 23.24
C GLY A 212 -26.57 -8.56 23.52
N THR A 213 -27.47 -9.45 23.95
CA THR A 213 -28.70 -9.05 24.63
C THR A 213 -29.15 -10.14 25.61
N ARG A 214 -28.56 -10.15 26.80
CA ARG A 214 -29.19 -10.61 28.04
C ARG A 214 -28.68 -9.78 29.20
#